data_AF-A0A0R3W746-F1
#
_entry.id   AF-A0A0R3W746-F1
#
_cell.length_a   1.000
_cell.length_b   1.000
_cell.length_c   1.000
_cell.angle_alpha   90.00
_cell.angle_beta   90.00
_cell.angle_gamma   90.00
#
_symmetry.space_group_name_H-M   'P 1'
#
loop_
_entity.id
_entity.type
_entity.pdbx_description
1 polymer ?
#
loop_
_entity_poly.entity_id
_entity_poly.type
_entity_poly.pdbx_seq_one_letter_code
_entity_poly.pdbx_strand_id
1 'polypeptide(L)' 'MCLTFFAVEGRGMTFKETAIRLFRQALAVGTDDITVLSAIYSQLGNAYFYEHDFLHALEFHRWDLSLSRFVYSFLF' A
#
# COMPACT_ATOMS: atom_id res chain seq x y z
N MET A 1 -12.15 -5.48 4.22
CA MET A 1 -13.29 -4.63 3.84
C MET A 1 -12.89 -3.19 4.10
N CYS A 2 -12.50 -2.43 3.06
CA CYS A 2 -12.60 -0.96 2.96
C CYS A 2 -11.73 -0.45 1.81
N LEU A 3 -12.13 -0.63 0.54
CA LEU A 3 -11.47 0.07 -0.58
C LEU A 3 -12.42 0.41 -1.76
N THR A 4 -13.72 0.54 -1.52
CA THR A 4 -14.64 1.11 -2.52
C THR A 4 -14.91 2.61 -2.30
N PHE A 5 -14.43 3.24 -1.22
CA PHE A 5 -14.86 4.59 -0.86
C PHE A 5 -14.00 5.75 -1.40
N PHE A 6 -12.78 5.50 -1.91
CA PHE A 6 -11.91 6.57 -2.45
C PHE A 6 -11.73 6.55 -3.98
N ALA A 7 -12.39 5.63 -4.69
CA ALA A 7 -12.24 5.51 -6.15
C ALA A 7 -13.12 6.49 -6.97
N VAL A 8 -13.82 7.42 -6.32
CA VAL A 8 -14.74 8.37 -6.98
C VAL A 8 -14.08 9.75 -7.12
N GLU A 9 -12.96 9.84 -7.84
CA GLU A 9 -12.56 11.08 -8.55
C GLU A 9 -11.27 10.86 -9.34
N GLY A 10 -11.41 10.50 -10.63
CA GLY A 10 -10.28 10.37 -11.53
C GLY A 10 -10.73 10.16 -12.96
N ARG A 11 -11.02 11.25 -13.69
CA ARG A 11 -11.27 11.18 -15.13
C ARG A 11 -10.01 10.68 -15.84
N GLY A 12 -10.10 9.55 -16.55
CA GLY A 12 -9.13 9.11 -17.55
C GLY A 12 -7.99 8.19 -17.06
N MET A 13 -7.98 7.77 -15.79
CA MET A 13 -6.93 6.90 -15.23
C MET A 13 -7.52 5.52 -14.97
N THR A 14 -6.79 4.45 -15.29
CA THR A 14 -7.28 3.10 -14.97
C THR A 14 -7.37 2.96 -13.44
N PHE A 15 -8.28 2.11 -12.95
CA PHE A 15 -8.49 1.91 -11.51
C PHE A 15 -7.17 1.59 -10.76
N LYS A 16 -6.24 0.92 -11.44
CA LYS A 16 -4.95 0.47 -10.90
C LYS A 16 -3.94 1.62 -10.72
N GLU A 17 -3.73 2.45 -11.74
CA GLU A 17 -2.87 3.65 -11.65
C GLU A 17 -3.40 4.64 -10.60
N THR A 18 -4.74 4.76 -10.53
CA THR A 18 -5.40 5.59 -9.51
C THR A 18 -5.12 5.07 -8.11
N ALA A 19 -5.14 3.74 -7.91
CA ALA A 19 -4.85 3.12 -6.61
C ALA A 19 -3.41 3.38 -6.17
N ILE A 20 -2.42 3.20 -7.05
CA ILE A 20 -1.01 3.49 -6.74
C ILE A 20 -0.86 4.95 -6.30
N ARG A 21 -1.44 5.89 -7.04
CA ARG A 21 -1.37 7.32 -6.71
C ARG A 21 -1.95 7.62 -5.32
N LEU A 22 -3.14 7.11 -5.03
CA LEU A 22 -3.81 7.35 -3.74
C LEU A 22 -3.03 6.74 -2.56
N PHE A 23 -2.54 5.51 -2.69
CA PHE A 23 -1.75 4.89 -1.62
C PHE A 23 -0.41 5.59 -1.41
N ARG A 24 0.26 6.08 -2.47
CA ARG A 24 1.48 6.88 -2.30
C ARG A 24 1.20 8.23 -1.63
N GLN A 25 0.05 8.84 -1.89
CA GLN A 25 -0.38 10.05 -1.16
C GLN A 25 -0.64 9.74 0.31
N ALA A 26 -1.36 8.66 0.62
CA ALA A 26 -1.59 8.23 2.00
C ALA A 26 -0.26 7.95 2.74
N LEU A 27 0.69 7.31 2.07
CA LEU A 27 2.03 7.07 2.61
C LEU A 27 2.79 8.38 2.88
N ALA A 28 2.65 9.39 2.02
CA ALA A 28 3.28 10.69 2.20
C ALA A 28 2.65 11.53 3.34
N VAL A 29 1.35 11.38 3.57
CA VAL A 29 0.67 11.96 4.74
C VAL A 29 1.17 11.30 6.03
N GLY A 30 1.47 10.01 5.98
CA GLY A 30 1.93 9.24 7.12
C GLY A 30 0.80 8.81 8.07
N THR A 31 1.11 7.89 8.96
CA THR A 31 0.19 7.40 9.99
C THR A 31 0.99 6.85 11.17
N ASP A 32 0.45 7.00 12.38
CA ASP A 32 0.98 6.39 13.60
C ASP A 32 0.43 4.96 13.83
N ASP A 33 -0.59 4.57 13.05
CA ASP A 33 -1.16 3.22 13.12
C ASP A 33 -0.39 2.27 12.20
N ILE A 34 0.41 1.41 12.84
CA ILE A 34 1.24 0.43 12.15
C ILE A 34 0.41 -0.55 11.30
N THR A 35 -0.83 -0.85 11.72
CA THR A 35 -1.72 -1.75 10.98
C THR A 35 -2.18 -1.11 9.67
N VAL A 36 -2.45 0.20 9.70
CA VAL A 36 -2.79 0.99 8.51
C VAL A 36 -1.58 1.09 7.59
N LEU A 37 -0.38 1.32 8.13
CA LEU A 37 0.84 1.38 7.33
C LEU A 37 1.15 0.04 6.64
N SER A 38 1.01 -1.07 7.34
CA SER A 38 1.11 -2.43 6.79
C SER A 38 0.12 -2.65 5.64
N ALA A 39 -1.15 -2.27 5.85
CA ALA A 39 -2.17 -2.36 4.81
C ALA A 39 -1.82 -1.52 3.57
N ILE A 40 -1.29 -0.30 3.74
CA ILE A 40 -0.85 0.56 2.63
C ILE A 40 0.27 -0.11 1.83
N TYR A 41 1.30 -0.65 2.49
CA TYR A 41 2.39 -1.34 1.81
C TYR A 41 1.91 -2.60 1.07
N SER A 42 1.06 -3.41 1.70
CA SER A 42 0.48 -4.59 1.07
C SER A 42 -0.33 -4.23 -0.19
N GLN A 43 -1.15 -3.17 -0.12
CA GLN A 43 -1.97 -2.73 -1.24
C GLN A 43 -1.15 -2.08 -2.37
N LEU A 44 -0.06 -1.36 -2.06
CA LEU A 44 0.89 -0.88 -3.07
C LEU A 44 1.59 -2.03 -3.77
N GLY A 45 2.04 -3.05 -3.02
CA GLY A 45 2.63 -4.25 -3.59
C GLY A 45 1.70 -4.94 -4.60
N ASN A 46 0.44 -5.14 -4.22
CA ASN A 46 -0.58 -5.72 -5.09
C ASN A 46 -0.86 -4.84 -6.33
N ALA A 47 -0.95 -3.52 -6.17
CA ALA A 47 -1.23 -2.61 -7.28
C ALA A 47 -0.09 -2.60 -8.31
N TYR A 48 1.17 -2.54 -7.86
CA TYR A 48 2.33 -2.63 -8.75
C TYR A 48 2.44 -4.01 -9.42
N PHE A 49 2.08 -5.09 -8.72
CA PHE A 49 2.03 -6.43 -9.30
C PHE A 49 1.03 -6.51 -10.48
N TYR A 50 -0.13 -5.88 -10.35
CA TYR A 50 -1.15 -5.82 -11.40
C TYR A 50 -0.79 -4.92 -12.59
N GLU A 51 0.20 -4.05 -12.43
CA GLU A 51 0.84 -3.24 -13.48
C GLU A 51 2.10 -3.88 -14.05
N HIS A 52 2.42 -5.11 -13.62
CA HIS A 52 3.63 -5.85 -14.02
C HIS A 52 4.95 -5.17 -13.62
N ASP A 53 4.90 -4.21 -12.71
CA ASP A 53 6.09 -3.59 -12.11
C ASP A 53 6.52 -4.39 -10.87
N PHE A 54 7.17 -5.52 -11.14
CA PHE A 54 7.50 -6.49 -10.10
C PHE A 54 8.60 -6.01 -9.14
N LEU A 55 9.42 -5.03 -9.54
CA LEU A 55 10.46 -4.48 -8.68
C LEU A 55 9.84 -3.68 -7.54
N HIS A 56 8.92 -2.76 -7.87
CA HIS A 56 8.21 -2.01 -6.85
C HIS A 56 7.27 -2.91 -6.05
N ALA A 57 6.61 -3.89 -6.68
CA ALA A 57 5.77 -4.86 -5.96
C ALA A 57 6.55 -5.60 -4.86
N LEU A 58 7.74 -6.10 -5.21
CA LEU A 58 8.62 -6.80 -4.28
C LEU A 58 9.12 -5.89 -3.15
N GLU A 59 9.47 -4.64 -3.47
CA GLU A 59 9.92 -3.66 -2.49
C GLU A 59 8.84 -3.40 -1.43
N PHE A 60 7.61 -3.11 -1.85
CA PHE A 60 6.52 -2.82 -0.93
C PHE A 60 6.12 -4.03 -0.08
N HIS A 61 6.11 -5.24 -0.64
CA HIS A 61 5.91 -6.45 0.15
C HIS A 61 7.04 -6.73 1.16
N ARG A 62 8.28 -6.37 0.83
CA ARG A 62 9.41 -6.48 1.78
C ARG A 62 9.28 -5.49 2.93
N TRP A 63 8.80 -4.27 2.68
CA TRP A 63 8.53 -3.30 3.73
C TRP A 63 7.43 -3.77 4.67
N ASP A 64 6.33 -4.31 4.14
CA ASP A 64 5.25 -4.90 4.95
C ASP A 64 5.75 -6.06 5.83
N LEU A 65 6.57 -6.95 5.27
CA LEU A 65 7.19 -8.03 6.03
C LEU A 65 8.15 -7.53 7.12
N SER A 66 8.95 -6.51 6.80
CA SER A 66 9.90 -5.93 7.75
C SER A 66 9.19 -5.23 8.90
N LEU A 67 8.10 -4.52 8.59
CA LEU A 67 7.24 -3.87 9.57
C LEU A 67 6.56 -4.91 10.47
N SER A 68 6.00 -5.96 9.88
CA SER A 68 5.42 -7.09 10.64
C SER A 68 6.43 -7.70 11.60
N ARG A 69 7.64 -8.01 11.12
CA ARG A 69 8.73 -8.56 11.96
C ARG A 69 9.13 -7.61 13.09
N PHE A 70 9.22 -6.31 12.81
CA PHE A 70 9.50 -5.30 13.81
C PHE A 70 8.44 -5.35 14.91
N VAL A 71 7.15 -5.27 14.57
CA VAL A 71 6.04 -5.35 15.55
C VAL A 71 6.11 -6.62 16.40
N TYR A 72 6.31 -7.78 15.77
CA TYR A 72 6.43 -9.04 16.51
C TYR A 72 7.66 -9.05 17.45
N SER A 73 8.75 -8.37 17.10
CA SER A 73 9.93 -8.25 17.96
C SER A 73 9.73 -7.37 19.21
N PHE A 74 8.66 -6.55 19.28
CA PHE A 74 8.32 -5.78 20.49
C PHE A 74 7.22 -6.42 21.33
N LEU A 75 6.58 -7.47 20.81
CA LEU A 75 5.49 -8.17 21.48
C LEU A 75 5.97 -9.43 22.24
N PHE A 76 7.26 -9.73 22.22
CA PHE A 76 7.94 -10.81 22.97
C PHE A 76 9.28 -10.31 23.52
#